data_AF-A0A3N5VEE3-F1
#
_entry.id   AF-A0A3N5VEE3-F1
#
_cell.length_a   1.000
_cell.length_b   1.000
_cell.length_c   1.000
_cell.angle_alpha   90.00
_cell.angle_beta   90.00
_cell.angle_gamma   90.00
#
_symmetry.space_group_name_H-M   'P 1'
#
loop_
_entity.id
_entity.type
_entity.pdbx_description
1 polymer ?
#
loop_
_entity_poly.entity_id
_entity_poly.type
_entity_poly.pdbx_seq_one_letter_code
_entity_poly.pdbx_strand_id
1 'polypeptide(L)'
;GAVTDQDQYFFTGSVIRAGGIYHFYYCGHNQTFQQQGKPAQAIMHATSKDLLNWQKQPEDTLYAHEELFEPHDWRDPYVFWNADAGEYWMLVTARLKVGLPLRKGCLVLFTSPDLAAWTYREVFWAPNLYINHECSELFRMGDYWYLLYSTYSERFLTHYRMSRSIRGPWVAPFNDTFDGRAFYAAKTVAEGDRRFILGWLPSRQGERDGGRWEWGGHLVAHEIMQERDGTLSVKMPESLDTVFRRREPFDLSLNMGARSVDGDHLAFEAEDSFAFVLGQKLPQRCRISVTLRFSRSTKGCGLILRASDDLSAAYFVRIEPERDRLVLDRSPRDGDLPYAVELERPIRLEDGARHRLTVVLDTTICLVYLDDRIAVSTRFYDHREGRLGMFCKEGTAEFFGMEIHGE
;
A
#
# COMPACT_ATOMS: atom_id res chain seq x y z
N GLY A 1 -16.70 -22.57 6.47
CA GLY A 1 -17.16 -23.97 6.56
C GLY A 1 -18.13 -24.11 7.71
N ALA A 2 -18.52 -25.34 8.04
CA ALA A 2 -19.10 -25.64 9.34
C ALA A 2 -18.08 -25.39 10.47
N VAL A 3 -18.55 -25.33 11.71
CA VAL A 3 -17.69 -25.15 12.91
C VAL A 3 -16.68 -26.29 13.06
N THR A 4 -16.98 -27.46 12.50
CA THR A 4 -16.13 -28.65 12.50
C THR A 4 -15.10 -28.67 11.37
N ASP A 5 -15.18 -27.77 10.41
CA ASP A 5 -14.30 -27.76 9.24
C ASP A 5 -13.00 -27.01 9.54
N GLN A 6 -11.88 -27.45 8.95
CA GLN A 6 -10.60 -26.73 9.02
C GLN A 6 -10.74 -25.29 8.50
N ASP A 7 -11.51 -25.08 7.45
CA ASP A 7 -11.83 -23.77 6.89
C ASP A 7 -13.17 -23.22 7.37
N GLN A 8 -13.42 -23.29 8.69
CA GLN A 8 -14.52 -22.52 9.32
C GLN A 8 -14.49 -21.09 8.78
N TYR A 9 -13.30 -20.48 8.78
CA TYR A 9 -12.95 -19.30 8.02
C TYR A 9 -11.92 -19.65 6.95
N PHE A 10 -11.92 -18.92 5.84
CA PHE A 10 -10.83 -18.95 4.88
C PHE A 10 -10.14 -17.59 4.88
N PHE A 11 -8.81 -17.61 4.85
CA PHE A 11 -7.95 -16.42 4.79
C PHE A 11 -7.23 -16.37 3.44
N THR A 12 -6.30 -15.43 3.31
CA THR A 12 -5.58 -15.10 2.08
C THR A 12 -4.97 -16.33 1.40
N GLY A 13 -4.85 -16.23 0.08
CA GLY A 13 -4.35 -17.26 -0.79
C GLY A 13 -3.89 -16.72 -2.15
N SER A 14 -3.94 -17.58 -3.16
CA SER A 14 -3.66 -17.21 -4.56
C SER A 14 -4.41 -18.11 -5.53
N VAL A 15 -4.74 -17.53 -6.68
CA VAL A 15 -5.39 -18.25 -7.78
C VAL A 15 -4.40 -18.39 -8.93
N ILE A 16 -4.27 -19.60 -9.47
CA ILE A 16 -3.52 -19.89 -10.70
C ILE A 16 -4.43 -20.62 -11.68
N ARG A 17 -4.25 -20.38 -12.99
CA ARG A 17 -4.95 -21.11 -14.05
C ARG A 17 -3.99 -22.08 -14.74
N ALA A 18 -4.36 -23.35 -14.79
CA ALA A 18 -3.61 -24.40 -15.47
C ALA A 18 -4.58 -25.44 -16.07
N GLY A 19 -4.28 -25.96 -17.27
CA GLY A 19 -5.12 -26.98 -17.90
C GLY A 19 -6.59 -26.59 -18.11
N GLY A 20 -6.89 -25.29 -18.22
CA GLY A 20 -8.26 -24.78 -18.32
C GLY A 20 -9.03 -24.71 -16.99
N ILE A 21 -8.40 -25.05 -15.87
CA ILE A 21 -8.96 -25.01 -14.52
C ILE A 21 -8.31 -23.88 -13.72
N TYR A 22 -9.07 -23.23 -12.86
CA TYR A 22 -8.57 -22.30 -11.85
C TYR A 22 -8.40 -23.05 -10.53
N HIS A 23 -7.22 -22.92 -9.94
CA HIS A 23 -6.84 -23.49 -8.65
C HIS A 23 -6.71 -22.36 -7.65
N PHE A 24 -7.48 -22.39 -6.57
CA PHE A 24 -7.39 -21.48 -5.46
C PHE A 24 -6.81 -22.21 -4.26
N TYR A 25 -5.56 -21.88 -3.92
CA TYR A 25 -4.97 -22.30 -2.66
C TYR A 25 -5.18 -21.19 -1.64
N TYR A 26 -5.63 -21.56 -0.45
CA TYR A 26 -6.00 -20.61 0.59
C TYR A 26 -5.68 -21.17 1.98
N CYS A 27 -5.63 -20.29 2.98
CA CYS A 27 -5.50 -20.73 4.37
C CYS A 27 -6.88 -21.07 4.95
N GLY A 28 -7.12 -22.35 5.29
CA GLY A 28 -8.23 -22.75 6.14
C GLY A 28 -7.93 -22.47 7.60
N HIS A 29 -8.78 -21.69 8.27
CA HIS A 29 -8.60 -21.31 9.67
C HIS A 29 -9.77 -21.76 10.56
N ASN A 30 -9.43 -22.48 11.62
CA ASN A 30 -10.36 -22.82 12.70
C ASN A 30 -9.72 -22.55 14.06
N GLN A 31 -10.18 -21.49 14.73
CA GLN A 31 -9.62 -21.06 16.01
C GLN A 31 -9.87 -22.08 17.14
N THR A 32 -10.94 -22.87 17.05
CA THR A 32 -11.28 -23.86 18.09
C THR A 32 -10.35 -25.07 18.05
N PHE A 33 -9.69 -25.33 16.93
CA PHE A 33 -8.80 -26.49 16.74
C PHE A 33 -7.56 -26.42 17.63
N GLN A 34 -7.04 -25.22 17.88
CA GLN A 34 -5.90 -25.05 18.79
C GLN A 34 -6.19 -25.58 20.20
N GLN A 35 -7.40 -25.35 20.71
CA GLN A 35 -7.84 -25.85 22.02
C GLN A 35 -8.03 -27.38 22.03
N GLN A 36 -8.20 -27.98 20.86
CA GLN A 36 -8.32 -29.42 20.66
C GLN A 36 -6.97 -30.11 20.37
N GLY A 37 -5.85 -29.37 20.42
CA GLY A 37 -4.53 -29.89 20.05
C GLY A 37 -4.35 -30.14 18.56
N LYS A 38 -5.13 -29.46 17.71
CA LYS A 38 -5.05 -29.53 16.24
C LYS A 38 -4.49 -28.23 15.65
N PRO A 39 -3.85 -28.27 14.47
CA PRO A 39 -3.44 -27.08 13.73
C PRO A 39 -4.63 -26.13 13.51
N ALA A 40 -4.43 -24.84 13.83
CA ALA A 40 -5.47 -23.83 13.63
C ALA A 40 -5.51 -23.34 12.19
N GLN A 41 -4.40 -23.50 11.47
CA GLN A 41 -4.23 -23.08 10.08
C GLN A 41 -3.73 -24.27 9.27
N ALA A 42 -4.23 -24.39 8.04
CA ALA A 42 -3.73 -25.33 7.04
C ALA A 42 -3.88 -24.71 5.65
N ILE A 43 -3.04 -25.11 4.69
CA ILE A 43 -3.24 -24.74 3.30
C ILE A 43 -4.26 -25.70 2.69
N MET A 44 -5.32 -25.15 2.11
CA MET A 44 -6.41 -25.89 1.49
C MET A 44 -6.57 -25.46 0.04
N HIS A 45 -7.31 -26.25 -0.75
CA HIS A 45 -7.42 -26.08 -2.18
C HIS A 45 -8.89 -26.16 -2.64
N ALA A 46 -9.25 -25.32 -3.60
CA ALA A 46 -10.49 -25.41 -4.34
C ALA A 46 -10.26 -25.17 -5.83
N THR A 47 -11.06 -25.81 -6.68
CA THR A 47 -10.98 -25.68 -8.14
C THR A 47 -12.24 -25.07 -8.73
N SER A 48 -12.10 -24.32 -9.82
CA SER A 48 -13.21 -23.74 -10.57
C SER A 48 -12.95 -23.79 -12.08
N LYS A 49 -14.03 -23.88 -12.86
CA LYS A 49 -13.97 -23.75 -14.33
C LYS A 49 -14.37 -22.34 -14.82
N ASP A 50 -15.00 -21.54 -13.96
CA ASP A 50 -15.67 -20.29 -14.34
C ASP A 50 -15.38 -19.11 -13.39
N LEU A 51 -14.57 -19.31 -12.34
CA LEU A 51 -14.28 -18.36 -11.25
C LEU A 51 -15.47 -18.01 -10.34
N LEU A 52 -16.66 -18.55 -10.63
CA LEU A 52 -17.89 -18.28 -9.89
C LEU A 52 -18.23 -19.45 -8.96
N ASN A 53 -18.10 -20.68 -9.47
CA ASN A 53 -18.43 -21.91 -8.75
C ASN A 53 -17.13 -22.64 -8.37
N TRP A 54 -16.92 -22.84 -7.07
CA TRP A 54 -15.71 -23.44 -6.52
C TRP A 54 -16.02 -24.76 -5.82
N GLN A 55 -15.25 -25.79 -6.16
CA GLN A 55 -15.30 -27.10 -5.52
C GLN A 55 -14.07 -27.29 -4.64
N LYS A 56 -14.27 -27.49 -3.33
CA LYS A 56 -13.19 -27.76 -2.39
C LYS A 56 -12.59 -29.15 -2.60
N GLN A 57 -11.28 -29.27 -2.38
CA GLN A 57 -10.49 -30.50 -2.43
C GLN A 57 -9.87 -30.73 -1.03
N PRO A 58 -10.63 -31.21 -0.04
CA PRO A 58 -10.14 -31.38 1.33
C PRO A 58 -8.96 -32.36 1.45
N GLU A 59 -8.83 -33.32 0.53
CA GLU A 59 -7.73 -34.26 0.41
C GLU A 59 -6.37 -33.58 0.13
N ASP A 60 -6.38 -32.38 -0.44
CA ASP A 60 -5.18 -31.61 -0.78
C ASP A 60 -4.69 -30.72 0.39
N THR A 61 -5.21 -30.94 1.60
CA THR A 61 -4.88 -30.12 2.76
C THR A 61 -3.43 -30.33 3.20
N LEU A 62 -2.63 -29.26 3.20
CA LEU A 62 -1.24 -29.27 3.66
C LEU A 62 -1.11 -28.64 5.04
N TYR A 63 -0.68 -29.43 6.01
CA TYR A 63 -0.37 -28.99 7.36
C TYR A 63 1.12 -28.64 7.51
N ALA A 64 1.42 -27.84 8.52
CA ALA A 64 2.79 -27.54 8.89
C ALA A 64 3.57 -28.81 9.26
N HIS A 65 4.83 -28.87 8.86
CA HIS A 65 5.79 -29.85 9.38
C HIS A 65 6.14 -29.46 10.82
N GLU A 66 5.41 -30.01 11.80
CA GLU A 66 5.48 -29.57 13.21
C GLU A 66 6.83 -29.79 13.88
N GLU A 67 7.73 -30.58 13.29
CA GLU A 67 9.11 -30.72 13.72
C GLU A 67 9.96 -29.48 13.38
N LEU A 68 9.59 -28.73 12.35
CA LEU A 68 10.30 -27.55 11.85
C LEU A 68 9.56 -26.22 12.12
N PHE A 69 8.23 -26.23 12.09
CA PHE A 69 7.40 -25.02 12.08
C PHE A 69 6.34 -24.99 13.18
N GLU A 70 5.83 -23.80 13.47
CA GLU A 70 4.69 -23.64 14.38
C GLU A 70 3.36 -24.07 13.70
N PRO A 71 2.56 -24.96 14.31
CA PRO A 71 1.36 -25.52 13.67
C PRO A 71 0.19 -24.54 13.53
N HIS A 72 0.26 -23.37 14.16
CA HIS A 72 -0.82 -22.37 14.15
C HIS A 72 -0.50 -21.15 13.27
N ASP A 73 0.71 -21.08 12.71
CA ASP A 73 1.17 -20.02 11.82
C ASP A 73 1.61 -20.64 10.49
N TRP A 74 0.64 -20.90 9.61
CA TRP A 74 0.80 -21.64 8.37
C TRP A 74 -0.23 -21.20 7.32
N ARG A 75 0.07 -20.15 6.55
CA ARG A 75 -0.94 -19.42 5.77
C ARG A 75 -0.40 -18.74 4.51
N ASP A 76 -1.30 -18.00 3.85
CA ASP A 76 -1.04 -17.12 2.70
C ASP A 76 -0.30 -17.79 1.52
N PRO A 77 -0.77 -18.95 1.03
CA PRO A 77 -0.10 -19.68 -0.03
C PRO A 77 -0.06 -18.85 -1.32
N TYR A 78 1.12 -18.71 -1.92
CA TYR A 78 1.32 -18.10 -3.23
C TYR A 78 1.86 -19.12 -4.23
N VAL A 79 1.04 -19.47 -5.21
CA VAL A 79 1.35 -20.48 -6.23
C VAL A 79 1.65 -19.84 -7.57
N PHE A 80 2.76 -20.25 -8.18
CA PHE A 80 3.17 -19.79 -9.50
C PHE A 80 3.93 -20.89 -10.27
N TRP A 81 3.95 -20.80 -11.59
CA TRP A 81 4.80 -21.65 -12.43
C TRP A 81 6.23 -21.11 -12.44
N ASN A 82 7.21 -21.92 -12.05
CA ASN A 82 8.62 -21.58 -12.19
C ASN A 82 9.16 -22.18 -13.50
N ALA A 83 9.28 -21.33 -14.53
CA ALA A 83 9.75 -21.75 -15.85
C ALA A 83 11.18 -22.29 -15.85
N ASP A 84 12.07 -21.75 -15.02
CA ASP A 84 13.48 -22.19 -14.94
C ASP A 84 13.60 -23.58 -14.29
N ALA A 85 12.72 -23.88 -13.32
CA ALA A 85 12.66 -25.18 -12.65
C ALA A 85 11.78 -26.21 -13.40
N GLY A 86 10.88 -25.75 -14.26
CA GLY A 86 9.94 -26.61 -14.98
C GLY A 86 8.88 -27.25 -14.06
N GLU A 87 8.50 -26.57 -12.98
CA GLU A 87 7.51 -27.07 -12.00
C GLU A 87 6.77 -25.91 -11.32
N TYR A 88 5.64 -26.21 -10.67
CA TYR A 88 4.90 -25.24 -9.85
C TYR A 88 5.56 -25.07 -8.49
N TRP A 89 5.65 -23.84 -8.03
CA TRP A 89 6.16 -23.47 -6.72
C TRP A 89 5.03 -22.87 -5.88
N MET A 90 5.01 -23.19 -4.59
CA MET A 90 4.15 -22.57 -3.59
C MET A 90 5.00 -22.00 -2.48
N LEU A 91 4.88 -20.70 -2.24
CA LEU A 91 5.41 -20.05 -1.04
C LEU A 91 4.34 -20.03 0.05
N VAL A 92 4.71 -20.39 1.27
CA VAL A 92 3.82 -20.39 2.45
C VAL A 92 4.43 -19.52 3.54
N THR A 93 3.63 -18.60 4.09
CA THR A 93 3.99 -17.83 5.27
C THR A 93 3.95 -18.72 6.49
N ALA A 94 5.09 -18.87 7.16
CA ALA A 94 5.22 -19.73 8.32
C ALA A 94 6.09 -19.11 9.42
N ARG A 95 6.15 -19.79 10.56
CA ARG A 95 7.11 -19.48 11.62
C ARG A 95 7.93 -20.71 11.97
N LEU A 96 9.23 -20.51 12.16
CA LEU A 96 10.12 -21.55 12.67
C LEU A 96 9.70 -21.95 14.09
N LYS A 97 9.76 -23.25 14.39
CA LYS A 97 9.48 -23.79 15.72
C LYS A 97 10.45 -23.24 16.76
N VAL A 98 11.74 -23.25 16.43
CA VAL A 98 12.84 -22.80 17.29
C VAL A 98 13.39 -21.45 16.81
N GLY A 99 13.67 -20.54 17.75
CA GLY A 99 14.23 -19.21 17.47
C GLY A 99 13.74 -18.15 18.45
N LEU A 100 14.16 -16.90 18.24
CA LEU A 100 13.69 -15.76 19.05
C LEU A 100 12.23 -15.44 18.71
N PRO A 101 11.29 -15.38 19.69
CA PRO A 101 9.85 -15.35 19.42
C PRO A 101 9.35 -14.35 18.37
N LEU A 102 9.90 -13.13 18.36
CA LEU A 102 9.52 -12.05 17.44
C LEU A 102 10.34 -12.00 16.13
N ARG A 103 11.17 -13.03 15.88
CA ARG A 103 12.10 -13.10 14.74
C ARG A 103 12.03 -14.44 14.02
N LYS A 104 10.95 -15.21 14.21
CA LYS A 104 10.80 -16.57 13.65
C LYS A 104 10.11 -16.62 12.29
N GLY A 105 9.66 -15.48 11.77
CA GLY A 105 8.96 -15.43 10.48
C GLY A 105 9.82 -15.99 9.36
N CYS A 106 9.23 -16.84 8.53
CA CYS A 106 9.89 -17.45 7.38
C CYS A 106 8.90 -17.71 6.25
N LEU A 107 9.45 -17.95 5.05
CA LEU A 107 8.73 -18.44 3.89
C LEU A 107 9.20 -19.86 3.59
N VAL A 108 8.25 -20.77 3.41
CA VAL A 108 8.50 -22.17 3.07
C VAL A 108 8.19 -22.39 1.60
N LEU A 109 9.02 -23.17 0.91
CA LEU A 109 8.81 -23.55 -0.48
C LEU A 109 8.32 -24.99 -0.57
N PHE A 110 7.19 -25.17 -1.25
CA PHE A 110 6.74 -26.45 -1.78
C PHE A 110 6.85 -26.45 -3.30
N THR A 111 7.04 -27.62 -3.89
CA THR A 111 7.02 -27.80 -5.34
C THR A 111 6.05 -28.89 -5.76
N SER A 112 5.48 -28.75 -6.95
CA SER A 112 4.53 -29.69 -7.52
C SER A 112 4.68 -29.77 -9.04
N PRO A 113 4.63 -30.97 -9.64
CA PRO A 113 4.60 -31.10 -11.10
C PRO A 113 3.21 -30.80 -11.70
N ASP A 114 2.14 -30.87 -10.91
CA ASP A 114 0.77 -31.00 -11.42
C ASP A 114 -0.30 -30.21 -10.65
N LEU A 115 0.09 -29.41 -9.65
CA LEU A 115 -0.83 -28.68 -8.74
C LEU A 115 -1.65 -29.61 -7.80
N ALA A 116 -1.34 -30.89 -7.71
CA ALA A 116 -1.99 -31.79 -6.77
C ALA A 116 -0.98 -32.35 -5.76
N ALA A 117 0.11 -32.93 -6.26
CA ALA A 117 1.15 -33.51 -5.43
C ALA A 117 2.17 -32.43 -5.02
N TRP A 118 2.06 -31.93 -3.79
CA TRP A 118 2.99 -30.95 -3.22
C TRP A 118 4.05 -31.62 -2.35
N THR A 119 5.31 -31.27 -2.57
CA THR A 119 6.46 -31.75 -1.79
C THR A 119 7.14 -30.58 -1.09
N TYR A 120 7.32 -30.68 0.23
CA TYR A 120 8.16 -29.72 0.96
C TYR A 120 9.58 -29.76 0.38
N ARG A 121 10.12 -28.58 0.04
CA ARG A 121 11.48 -28.47 -0.49
C ARG A 121 12.43 -27.92 0.55
N GLU A 122 12.15 -26.72 1.05
CA GLU A 122 13.04 -26.01 1.96
C GLU A 122 12.38 -24.79 2.61
N VAL A 123 13.06 -24.22 3.59
CA VAL A 123 12.82 -22.84 4.03
C VAL A 123 13.42 -21.90 3.00
N PHE A 124 12.57 -21.27 2.19
CA PHE A 124 12.96 -20.36 1.11
C PHE A 124 13.65 -19.10 1.65
N TRP A 125 13.11 -18.52 2.72
CA TRP A 125 13.64 -17.29 3.29
C TRP A 125 13.30 -17.15 4.78
N ALA A 126 14.31 -16.99 5.63
CA ALA A 126 14.16 -16.81 7.08
C ALA A 126 15.17 -15.76 7.58
N PRO A 127 14.90 -14.46 7.37
CA PRO A 127 15.89 -13.39 7.59
C PRO A 127 16.05 -12.99 9.06
N ASN A 128 15.28 -13.58 9.98
CA ASN A 128 15.18 -13.13 11.37
C ASN A 128 14.82 -11.65 11.51
N LEU A 129 13.97 -11.11 10.62
CA LEU A 129 13.56 -9.70 10.68
C LEU A 129 12.26 -9.53 11.44
N TYR A 130 11.25 -10.35 11.16
CA TYR A 130 9.88 -10.14 11.61
C TYR A 130 9.28 -11.39 12.26
N ILE A 131 8.12 -11.21 12.90
CA ILE A 131 7.34 -12.33 13.43
C ILE A 131 6.75 -13.18 12.29
N ASN A 132 6.40 -12.56 11.15
CA ASN A 132 5.89 -13.19 9.93
C ASN A 132 6.14 -12.29 8.70
N HIS A 133 5.88 -12.86 7.52
CA HIS A 133 5.98 -12.22 6.21
C HIS A 133 4.67 -12.48 5.43
N GLU A 134 3.58 -11.86 5.88
CA GLU A 134 2.22 -12.16 5.41
C GLU A 134 2.02 -11.84 3.93
N CYS A 135 1.04 -12.50 3.32
CA CYS A 135 0.61 -12.24 1.94
C CYS A 135 1.77 -12.30 0.93
N SER A 136 2.76 -13.15 1.18
CA SER A 136 3.98 -13.18 0.37
C SER A 136 3.70 -13.47 -1.11
N GLU A 137 4.53 -12.90 -1.97
CA GLU A 137 4.47 -13.06 -3.41
C GLU A 137 5.85 -12.93 -4.02
N LEU A 138 6.12 -13.71 -5.06
CA LEU A 138 7.40 -13.71 -5.77
C LEU A 138 7.15 -13.58 -7.28
N PHE A 139 7.71 -12.54 -7.90
CA PHE A 139 7.63 -12.37 -9.34
C PHE A 139 8.92 -11.86 -9.94
N ARG A 140 9.07 -12.06 -11.26
CA ARG A 140 10.17 -11.48 -12.04
C ARG A 140 9.64 -10.33 -12.90
N MET A 141 10.39 -9.24 -12.95
CA MET A 141 10.17 -8.13 -13.86
C MET A 141 11.55 -7.63 -14.34
N GLY A 142 11.76 -7.59 -15.65
CA GLY A 142 13.09 -7.37 -16.23
C GLY A 142 14.13 -8.38 -15.70
N ASP A 143 15.28 -7.85 -15.26
CA ASP A 143 16.40 -8.64 -14.74
C ASP A 143 16.30 -8.95 -13.23
N TYR A 144 15.22 -8.54 -12.58
CA TYR A 144 15.07 -8.64 -11.13
C TYR A 144 13.92 -9.55 -10.73
N TRP A 145 14.16 -10.28 -9.65
CA TRP A 145 13.17 -10.96 -8.84
C TRP A 145 12.75 -10.05 -7.70
N TYR A 146 11.45 -10.05 -7.40
CA TYR A 146 10.83 -9.27 -6.34
C TYR A 146 10.11 -10.19 -5.37
N LEU A 147 10.48 -10.10 -4.10
CA LEU A 147 9.82 -10.81 -3.00
C LEU A 147 9.02 -9.80 -2.17
N LEU A 148 7.70 -9.87 -2.26
CA LEU A 148 6.76 -9.02 -1.53
C LEU A 148 6.29 -9.73 -0.26
N TYR A 149 6.01 -8.94 0.77
CA TYR A 149 5.36 -9.41 1.99
C TYR A 149 4.85 -8.24 2.83
N SER A 150 3.80 -8.47 3.60
CA SER A 150 3.28 -7.53 4.58
C SER A 150 3.77 -7.89 5.99
N THR A 151 4.01 -6.87 6.82
CA THR A 151 4.39 -7.03 8.24
C THR A 151 3.60 -6.08 9.11
N TYR A 152 3.27 -6.50 10.33
CA TYR A 152 2.58 -5.66 11.31
C TYR A 152 3.37 -5.47 12.61
N SER A 153 4.50 -6.17 12.78
CA SER A 153 5.25 -6.20 14.04
C SER A 153 6.19 -5.01 14.25
N GLU A 154 6.56 -4.31 13.16
CA GLU A 154 7.37 -3.08 13.23
C GLU A 154 6.55 -1.90 12.72
N ARG A 155 6.15 -1.94 11.45
CA ARG A 155 5.26 -0.99 10.80
C ARG A 155 4.22 -1.80 10.04
N PHE A 156 2.97 -1.37 10.03
CA PHE A 156 1.93 -1.98 9.18
C PHE A 156 2.14 -1.56 7.73
N LEU A 157 2.94 -2.32 6.97
CA LEU A 157 3.29 -1.99 5.58
C LEU A 157 3.43 -3.26 4.73
N THR A 158 3.30 -3.09 3.42
CA THR A 158 3.72 -4.08 2.43
C THR A 158 5.08 -3.70 1.86
N HIS A 159 6.08 -4.53 2.16
CA HIS A 159 7.44 -4.39 1.70
C HIS A 159 7.67 -5.19 0.41
N TYR A 160 8.74 -4.83 -0.31
CA TYR A 160 9.38 -5.68 -1.29
C TYR A 160 10.89 -5.77 -1.05
N ARG A 161 11.47 -6.89 -1.47
CA ARG A 161 12.91 -7.07 -1.61
C ARG A 161 13.22 -7.37 -3.07
N MET A 162 14.40 -7.00 -3.52
CA MET A 162 14.83 -7.24 -4.90
C MET A 162 16.14 -8.03 -4.95
N SER A 163 16.30 -8.85 -5.98
CA SER A 163 17.50 -9.66 -6.24
C SER A 163 17.62 -9.95 -7.73
N ARG A 164 18.85 -10.14 -8.24
CA ARG A 164 19.07 -10.67 -9.60
C ARG A 164 18.96 -12.19 -9.69
N SER A 165 18.78 -12.85 -8.55
CA SER A 165 18.61 -14.30 -8.42
C SER A 165 17.37 -14.61 -7.58
N ILE A 166 16.59 -15.60 -8.00
CA ILE A 166 15.43 -16.11 -7.24
C ILE A 166 15.83 -16.66 -5.86
N ARG A 167 17.13 -16.90 -5.62
CA ARG A 167 17.67 -17.40 -4.36
C ARG A 167 18.21 -16.29 -3.45
N GLY A 168 18.01 -15.03 -3.82
CA GLY A 168 18.65 -13.90 -3.16
C GLY A 168 20.13 -13.71 -3.55
N PRO A 169 20.89 -12.87 -2.82
CA PRO A 169 20.48 -12.17 -1.61
C PRO A 169 19.35 -11.18 -1.86
N TRP A 170 18.40 -11.11 -0.91
CA TRP A 170 17.25 -10.22 -0.97
C TRP A 170 17.59 -8.86 -0.38
N VAL A 171 17.68 -7.84 -1.22
CA VAL A 171 18.08 -6.48 -0.82
C VAL A 171 16.86 -5.60 -0.57
N ALA A 172 16.89 -4.81 0.51
CA ALA A 172 15.93 -3.74 0.77
C ALA A 172 16.46 -2.42 0.17
N PRO A 173 15.76 -1.81 -0.80
CA PRO A 173 16.13 -0.49 -1.30
C PRO A 173 15.76 0.62 -0.30
N PHE A 174 16.17 1.87 -0.60
CA PHE A 174 15.89 3.04 0.24
C PHE A 174 14.40 3.23 0.54
N ASN A 175 13.56 3.01 -0.47
CA ASN A 175 12.12 2.94 -0.32
C ASN A 175 11.69 1.54 -0.74
N ASP A 176 11.44 0.69 0.24
CA ASP A 176 11.16 -0.74 0.05
C ASP A 176 9.66 -1.06 0.19
N THR A 177 8.80 -0.07 0.06
CA THR A 177 7.34 -0.18 0.26
C THR A 177 6.63 0.60 -0.85
N PHE A 178 5.35 0.30 -1.08
CA PHE A 178 4.59 0.89 -2.18
C PHE A 178 3.79 2.13 -1.76
N ASP A 179 3.38 2.19 -0.49
CA ASP A 179 2.49 3.19 0.09
C ASP A 179 2.82 3.35 1.59
N GLY A 180 2.03 4.12 2.34
CA GLY A 180 2.07 4.24 3.79
C GLY A 180 1.22 3.19 4.50
N ARG A 181 0.93 3.41 5.78
CA ARG A 181 0.23 2.44 6.64
C ARG A 181 -1.13 2.02 6.14
N ALA A 182 -1.85 2.90 5.47
CA ALA A 182 -3.24 2.66 5.06
C ALA A 182 -3.31 1.88 3.73
N PHE A 183 -2.40 0.93 3.53
CA PHE A 183 -2.33 0.05 2.36
C PHE A 183 -1.64 -1.26 2.74
N TYR A 184 -2.42 -2.33 2.90
CA TYR A 184 -1.92 -3.56 3.51
C TYR A 184 -2.42 -4.83 2.81
N ALA A 185 -1.75 -5.95 3.12
CA ALA A 185 -1.95 -7.26 2.52
C ALA A 185 -1.88 -7.23 0.99
N ALA A 186 -0.97 -6.40 0.46
CA ALA A 186 -1.01 -6.07 -0.95
C ALA A 186 -0.32 -7.15 -1.81
N LYS A 187 -1.01 -7.58 -2.87
CA LYS A 187 -0.53 -8.55 -3.85
C LYS A 187 -0.66 -7.99 -5.26
N THR A 188 0.00 -8.59 -6.23
CA THR A 188 0.09 -8.04 -7.58
C THR A 188 -0.69 -8.86 -8.61
N VAL A 189 -1.08 -8.18 -9.68
CA VAL A 189 -1.66 -8.79 -10.89
C VAL A 189 -0.96 -8.20 -12.10
N ALA A 190 -0.65 -9.03 -13.08
CA ALA A 190 -0.10 -8.60 -14.36
C ALA A 190 -1.20 -8.49 -15.42
N GLU A 191 -1.13 -7.44 -16.23
CA GLU A 191 -1.98 -7.23 -17.40
C GLU A 191 -1.06 -6.91 -18.59
N GLY A 192 -0.72 -7.93 -19.38
CA GLY A 192 0.33 -7.82 -20.39
C GLY A 192 1.66 -7.45 -19.75
N ASP A 193 2.29 -6.37 -20.23
CA ASP A 193 3.55 -5.86 -19.69
C ASP A 193 3.38 -4.95 -18.47
N ARG A 194 2.14 -4.61 -18.11
CA ARG A 194 1.81 -3.78 -16.95
C ARG A 194 1.62 -4.66 -15.73
N ARG A 195 1.92 -4.11 -14.55
CA ARG A 195 1.68 -4.78 -13.27
C ARG A 195 1.02 -3.80 -12.31
N PHE A 196 0.01 -4.28 -11.61
CA PHE A 196 -0.68 -3.52 -10.58
C PHE A 196 -0.48 -4.18 -9.23
N ILE A 197 -0.40 -3.39 -8.18
CA ILE A 197 -0.44 -3.84 -6.80
C ILE A 197 -1.74 -3.41 -6.16
N LEU A 198 -2.40 -4.36 -5.50
CA LEU A 198 -3.72 -4.20 -4.91
C LEU A 198 -3.66 -4.53 -3.44
N GLY A 199 -4.07 -3.59 -2.60
CA GLY A 199 -4.11 -3.72 -1.15
C GLY A 199 -5.38 -3.10 -0.57
N TRP A 200 -5.66 -3.39 0.69
CA TRP A 200 -6.80 -2.76 1.35
C TRP A 200 -6.40 -1.46 2.06
N LEU A 201 -7.30 -0.48 1.95
CA LEU A 201 -7.30 0.79 2.66
C LEU A 201 -8.23 0.68 3.89
N PRO A 202 -7.67 0.63 5.11
CA PRO A 202 -8.44 0.35 6.33
C PRO A 202 -9.51 1.40 6.59
N SER A 203 -10.63 0.97 7.18
CA SER A 203 -11.51 1.89 7.92
C SER A 203 -10.90 2.26 9.27
N ARG A 204 -11.48 3.27 9.93
CA ARG A 204 -11.18 3.60 11.31
C ARG A 204 -12.43 3.45 12.17
N GLN A 205 -12.24 2.98 13.40
CA GLN A 205 -13.31 2.75 14.35
C GLN A 205 -14.16 4.01 14.56
N GLY A 206 -15.47 3.85 14.31
CA GLY A 206 -16.45 4.94 14.44
C GLY A 206 -16.34 6.00 13.35
N GLU A 207 -15.62 5.74 12.26
CA GLU A 207 -15.39 6.68 11.17
C GLU A 207 -14.87 8.04 11.68
N ARG A 208 -13.77 7.99 12.44
CA ARG A 208 -13.08 9.17 12.98
C ARG A 208 -11.59 9.10 12.73
N ASP A 209 -10.94 10.24 12.52
CA ASP A 209 -9.49 10.26 12.26
C ASP A 209 -8.65 9.90 13.49
N GLY A 210 -9.20 10.09 14.69
CA GLY A 210 -8.64 9.57 15.94
C GLY A 210 -8.97 8.10 16.22
N GLY A 211 -9.84 7.48 15.41
CA GLY A 211 -10.26 6.10 15.56
C GLY A 211 -9.12 5.11 15.30
N ARG A 212 -9.16 3.97 16.00
CA ARG A 212 -8.23 2.86 15.78
C ARG A 212 -8.39 2.33 14.35
N TRP A 213 -7.28 1.99 13.72
CA TRP A 213 -7.28 1.29 12.43
C TRP A 213 -7.97 -0.06 12.56
N GLU A 214 -8.87 -0.36 11.62
CA GLU A 214 -9.58 -1.63 11.55
C GLU A 214 -8.97 -2.55 10.48
N TRP A 215 -9.27 -3.83 10.58
CA TRP A 215 -8.86 -4.80 9.58
C TRP A 215 -9.83 -4.79 8.39
N GLY A 216 -9.28 -4.77 7.17
CA GLY A 216 -10.07 -4.69 5.94
C GLY A 216 -10.59 -3.28 5.66
N GLY A 217 -11.31 -3.12 4.54
CA GLY A 217 -11.78 -1.81 4.11
C GLY A 217 -12.04 -1.78 2.61
N HIS A 218 -11.47 -0.80 1.91
CA HIS A 218 -11.68 -0.64 0.46
C HIS A 218 -10.45 -1.09 -0.32
N LEU A 219 -10.65 -1.58 -1.54
CA LEU A 219 -9.55 -1.92 -2.43
C LEU A 219 -8.92 -0.65 -3.00
N VAL A 220 -7.59 -0.57 -2.95
CA VAL A 220 -6.79 0.44 -3.65
C VAL A 220 -5.85 -0.29 -4.60
N ALA A 221 -5.70 0.24 -5.82
CA ALA A 221 -4.81 -0.29 -6.83
C ALA A 221 -3.83 0.79 -7.29
N HIS A 222 -2.56 0.44 -7.35
CA HIS A 222 -1.50 1.26 -7.93
C HIS A 222 -0.85 0.51 -9.10
N GLU A 223 -0.36 1.22 -10.11
CA GLU A 223 0.45 0.63 -11.17
C GLU A 223 1.93 0.64 -10.76
N ILE A 224 2.58 -0.51 -10.81
CA ILE A 224 4.01 -0.67 -10.51
C ILE A 224 4.83 -0.26 -11.73
N MET A 225 5.83 0.57 -11.49
CA MET A 225 6.85 0.94 -12.46
C MET A 225 8.21 0.44 -11.98
N GLN A 226 8.93 -0.29 -12.84
CA GLN A 226 10.31 -0.66 -12.57
C GLN A 226 11.25 0.46 -13.02
N GLU A 227 12.05 0.97 -12.09
CA GLU A 227 13.09 1.96 -12.36
C GLU A 227 14.32 1.34 -13.00
N ARG A 228 15.18 2.19 -13.59
CA ARG A 228 16.41 1.74 -14.28
C ARG A 228 17.35 0.93 -13.39
N ASP A 229 17.38 1.21 -12.08
CA ASP A 229 18.20 0.49 -11.12
C ASP A 229 17.53 -0.79 -10.59
N GLY A 230 16.29 -1.06 -10.98
CA GLY A 230 15.47 -2.17 -10.51
C GLY A 230 14.64 -1.88 -9.26
N THR A 231 14.69 -0.66 -8.71
CA THR A 231 13.72 -0.28 -7.67
C THR A 231 12.31 -0.19 -8.25
N LEU A 232 11.30 -0.28 -7.40
CA LEU A 232 9.90 -0.17 -7.79
C LEU A 232 9.33 1.14 -7.29
N SER A 233 8.67 1.85 -8.18
CA SER A 233 7.84 3.00 -7.88
C SER A 233 6.40 2.69 -8.23
N VAL A 234 5.48 3.55 -7.81
CA VAL A 234 4.06 3.39 -8.12
C VAL A 234 3.43 4.67 -8.64
N LYS A 235 2.53 4.51 -9.61
CA LYS A 235 1.72 5.60 -10.17
C LYS A 235 0.24 5.30 -10.07
N MET A 236 -0.56 6.35 -10.23
CA MET A 236 -2.01 6.24 -10.36
C MET A 236 -2.33 5.43 -11.63
N PRO A 237 -3.23 4.42 -11.56
CA PRO A 237 -3.70 3.74 -12.76
C PRO A 237 -4.41 4.72 -13.71
N GLU A 238 -4.08 4.66 -14.99
CA GLU A 238 -4.66 5.54 -16.02
C GLU A 238 -6.19 5.44 -16.11
N SER A 239 -6.77 4.28 -15.78
CA SER A 239 -8.21 4.08 -15.74
C SER A 239 -8.90 5.00 -14.73
N LEU A 240 -8.24 5.35 -13.62
CA LEU A 240 -8.77 6.26 -12.61
C LEU A 240 -8.86 7.70 -13.14
N ASP A 241 -7.95 8.09 -14.04
CA ASP A 241 -7.97 9.41 -14.66
C ASP A 241 -9.23 9.60 -15.54
N THR A 242 -9.70 8.52 -16.17
CA THR A 242 -10.87 8.56 -17.06
C THR A 242 -12.20 8.83 -16.34
N VAL A 243 -12.21 8.75 -15.02
CA VAL A 243 -13.39 8.99 -14.17
C VAL A 243 -13.66 10.48 -13.97
N PHE A 244 -12.61 11.31 -13.88
CA PHE A 244 -12.72 12.72 -13.52
C PHE A 244 -12.62 13.62 -14.76
N ARG A 245 -13.76 13.89 -15.41
CA ARG A 245 -13.78 14.59 -16.70
C ARG A 245 -14.21 16.06 -16.60
N ARG A 246 -14.97 16.42 -15.58
CA ARG A 246 -15.52 17.77 -15.46
C ARG A 246 -14.51 18.71 -14.81
N ARG A 247 -13.92 19.61 -15.61
CA ARG A 247 -13.05 20.65 -15.06
C ARG A 247 -13.84 21.59 -14.14
N GLU A 248 -13.36 21.77 -12.93
CA GLU A 248 -13.83 22.78 -11.98
C GLU A 248 -12.96 24.04 -12.09
N PRO A 249 -13.51 25.24 -11.85
CA PRO A 249 -12.70 26.46 -11.72
C PRO A 249 -11.74 26.35 -10.53
N PHE A 250 -10.83 27.31 -10.36
CA PHE A 250 -10.13 27.50 -9.08
C PHE A 250 -10.29 28.97 -8.68
N ASP A 251 -11.26 29.23 -7.83
CA ASP A 251 -11.58 30.60 -7.41
C ASP A 251 -10.92 30.91 -6.06
N LEU A 252 -9.93 31.81 -6.08
CA LEU A 252 -9.26 32.29 -4.88
C LEU A 252 -10.25 33.04 -3.97
N SER A 253 -10.29 32.68 -2.69
CA SER A 253 -11.21 33.27 -1.71
C SER A 253 -10.48 34.01 -0.59
N LEU A 254 -9.32 33.51 -0.15
CA LEU A 254 -8.50 34.12 0.89
C LEU A 254 -7.02 34.01 0.52
N ASN A 255 -6.27 35.07 0.75
CA ASN A 255 -4.82 35.10 0.63
C ASN A 255 -4.22 35.68 1.91
N MET A 256 -3.37 34.90 2.56
CA MET A 256 -2.60 35.30 3.73
C MET A 256 -1.12 35.03 3.46
N GLY A 257 -0.42 36.02 2.91
CA GLY A 257 1.05 36.01 2.76
C GLY A 257 1.60 35.42 1.46
N ALA A 258 0.78 35.11 0.45
CA ALA A 258 1.32 34.81 -0.88
C ALA A 258 1.93 36.08 -1.49
N ARG A 259 3.16 35.97 -2.02
CA ARG A 259 3.88 37.08 -2.66
C ARG A 259 3.19 37.53 -3.95
N SER A 260 2.76 36.57 -4.76
CA SER A 260 2.05 36.83 -6.01
C SER A 260 1.02 35.75 -6.32
N VAL A 261 -0.06 36.20 -6.96
CA VAL A 261 -1.12 35.37 -7.53
C VAL A 261 -1.35 35.89 -8.94
N ASP A 262 -0.97 35.12 -9.94
CA ASP A 262 -1.15 35.46 -11.36
C ASP A 262 -1.76 34.26 -12.10
N GLY A 263 -3.07 34.31 -12.33
CA GLY A 263 -3.80 33.19 -12.93
C GLY A 263 -3.65 31.90 -12.12
N ASP A 264 -3.01 30.90 -12.73
CA ASP A 264 -2.73 29.59 -12.13
C ASP A 264 -1.32 29.49 -11.50
N HIS A 265 -0.58 30.60 -11.45
CA HIS A 265 0.72 30.71 -10.78
C HIS A 265 0.58 31.37 -9.41
N LEU A 266 1.06 30.68 -8.38
CA LEU A 266 1.14 31.20 -7.01
C LEU A 266 2.59 31.15 -6.54
N ALA A 267 3.08 32.24 -5.94
CA ALA A 267 4.41 32.27 -5.34
C ALA A 267 4.35 32.68 -3.87
N PHE A 268 5.14 32.00 -3.04
CA PHE A 268 5.26 32.23 -1.61
C PHE A 268 6.71 32.53 -1.23
N GLU A 269 6.91 33.56 -0.41
CA GLU A 269 8.15 33.88 0.29
C GLU A 269 7.81 34.04 1.78
N ALA A 270 7.88 32.93 2.52
CA ALA A 270 7.47 32.83 3.92
C ALA A 270 8.65 32.39 4.78
N GLU A 271 9.77 33.14 4.75
CA GLU A 271 11.07 32.72 5.31
C GLU A 271 11.00 32.30 6.79
N ASP A 272 10.23 33.01 7.61
CA ASP A 272 10.06 32.79 9.05
C ASP A 272 8.60 32.65 9.47
N SER A 273 7.71 32.38 8.50
CA SER A 273 6.27 32.46 8.69
C SER A 273 5.51 31.32 8.01
N PHE A 274 4.18 31.34 8.16
CA PHE A 274 3.26 30.46 7.47
C PHE A 274 2.39 31.31 6.56
N ALA A 275 2.47 31.04 5.25
CA ALA A 275 1.66 31.71 4.25
C ALA A 275 0.77 30.69 3.52
N PHE A 276 -0.44 31.10 3.19
CA PHE A 276 -1.40 30.23 2.51
C PHE A 276 -2.39 31.02 1.65
N VAL A 277 -3.00 30.28 0.74
CA VAL A 277 -4.22 30.69 0.05
C VAL A 277 -5.31 29.64 0.24
N LEU A 278 -6.58 30.07 0.29
CA LEU A 278 -7.73 29.19 0.20
C LEU A 278 -8.56 29.56 -1.03
N GLY A 279 -8.92 28.56 -1.81
CA GLY A 279 -9.85 28.67 -2.92
C GLY A 279 -11.26 28.23 -2.55
N GLN A 280 -11.96 27.70 -3.54
CA GLN A 280 -13.32 27.18 -3.41
C GLN A 280 -13.42 25.91 -2.55
N LYS A 281 -14.67 25.54 -2.23
CA LYS A 281 -14.98 24.25 -1.61
C LYS A 281 -14.73 23.09 -2.59
N LEU A 282 -14.07 22.05 -2.11
CA LEU A 282 -13.80 20.85 -2.89
C LEU A 282 -15.08 20.02 -3.09
N PRO A 283 -15.34 19.48 -4.29
CA PRO A 283 -16.33 18.41 -4.48
C PRO A 283 -16.05 17.20 -3.59
N GLN A 284 -17.05 16.39 -3.27
CA GLN A 284 -16.85 15.15 -2.50
C GLN A 284 -15.93 14.17 -3.23
N ARG A 285 -16.03 14.13 -4.56
CA ARG A 285 -15.21 13.30 -5.43
C ARG A 285 -14.52 14.18 -6.46
N CYS A 286 -13.20 14.19 -6.46
CA CYS A 286 -12.43 14.95 -7.43
C CYS A 286 -10.98 14.48 -7.52
N ARG A 287 -10.35 14.78 -8.66
CA ARG A 287 -8.90 14.75 -8.85
C ARG A 287 -8.37 16.18 -8.84
N ILE A 288 -7.33 16.42 -8.07
CA ILE A 288 -6.58 17.67 -8.02
C ILE A 288 -5.19 17.38 -8.54
N SER A 289 -4.65 18.19 -9.45
CA SER A 289 -3.24 18.12 -9.81
C SER A 289 -2.60 19.50 -9.87
N VAL A 290 -1.36 19.59 -9.41
CA VAL A 290 -0.59 20.83 -9.38
C VAL A 290 0.89 20.52 -9.52
N THR A 291 1.60 21.37 -10.23
CA THR A 291 3.07 21.34 -10.24
C THR A 291 3.58 22.31 -9.19
N LEU A 292 4.54 21.89 -8.38
CA LEU A 292 5.18 22.76 -7.40
C LEU A 292 6.70 22.76 -7.55
N ARG A 293 7.32 23.88 -7.16
CA ARG A 293 8.77 24.07 -7.04
C ARG A 293 9.04 24.74 -5.70
N PHE A 294 10.14 24.41 -5.04
CA PHE A 294 10.49 24.97 -3.74
C PHE A 294 12.00 25.04 -3.54
N SER A 295 12.44 25.87 -2.60
CA SER A 295 13.82 25.84 -2.12
C SER A 295 14.05 24.69 -1.14
N ARG A 296 15.28 24.17 -1.10
CA ARG A 296 15.69 23.10 -0.17
C ARG A 296 15.56 23.49 1.29
N SER A 297 15.66 24.78 1.62
CA SER A 297 15.48 25.32 2.97
C SER A 297 14.02 25.37 3.45
N THR A 298 13.06 25.09 2.56
CA THR A 298 11.64 25.15 2.90
C THR A 298 11.28 24.05 3.90
N LYS A 299 10.67 24.41 5.03
CA LYS A 299 10.28 23.44 6.07
C LYS A 299 9.02 22.66 5.70
N GLY A 300 8.12 23.25 4.92
CA GLY A 300 6.95 22.54 4.41
C GLY A 300 6.17 23.33 3.38
N CYS A 301 5.71 22.67 2.32
CA CYS A 301 4.78 23.24 1.34
C CYS A 301 3.85 22.17 0.79
N GLY A 302 2.76 22.58 0.15
CA GLY A 302 1.86 21.64 -0.53
C GLY A 302 0.41 22.08 -0.49
N LEU A 303 -0.51 21.11 -0.42
CA LEU A 303 -1.95 21.34 -0.47
C LEU A 303 -2.58 21.32 0.91
N ILE A 304 -3.58 22.18 1.10
CA ILE A 304 -4.54 22.14 2.19
C ILE A 304 -5.84 21.56 1.62
N LEU A 305 -6.38 20.52 2.23
CA LEU A 305 -7.60 19.84 1.79
C LEU A 305 -8.66 19.95 2.87
N ARG A 306 -9.92 20.16 2.44
CA ARG A 306 -11.10 20.21 3.33
C ARG A 306 -10.92 21.24 4.47
N ALA A 307 -10.34 22.39 4.16
CA ALA A 307 -10.12 23.45 5.14
C ALA A 307 -11.43 24.14 5.55
N SER A 308 -11.57 24.44 6.84
CA SER A 308 -12.53 25.43 7.32
C SER A 308 -12.19 26.83 6.80
N ASP A 309 -13.17 27.74 6.81
CA ASP A 309 -13.00 29.12 6.32
C ASP A 309 -11.92 29.90 7.10
N ASP A 310 -11.69 29.53 8.36
CA ASP A 310 -10.70 30.13 9.27
C ASP A 310 -9.41 29.31 9.41
N LEU A 311 -9.28 28.21 8.66
CA LEU A 311 -8.17 27.25 8.73
C LEU A 311 -7.94 26.60 10.11
N SER A 312 -8.90 26.70 11.04
CA SER A 312 -8.84 26.01 12.33
C SER A 312 -8.88 24.48 12.19
N ALA A 313 -9.49 23.99 11.10
CA ALA A 313 -9.59 22.57 10.75
C ALA A 313 -9.19 22.32 9.29
N ALA A 314 -8.29 21.38 9.02
CA ALA A 314 -7.88 20.99 7.66
C ALA A 314 -7.06 19.69 7.65
N TYR A 315 -6.96 19.07 6.46
CA TYR A 315 -5.90 18.12 6.13
C TYR A 315 -4.80 18.78 5.31
N PHE A 316 -3.58 18.24 5.42
CA PHE A 316 -2.42 18.72 4.69
C PHE A 316 -1.78 17.59 3.91
N VAL A 317 -1.51 17.85 2.64
CA VAL A 317 -0.56 17.10 1.82
C VAL A 317 0.72 17.91 1.81
N ARG A 318 1.69 17.53 2.64
CA ARG A 318 2.88 18.33 2.91
C ARG A 318 4.13 17.64 2.37
N ILE A 319 4.88 18.35 1.54
CA ILE A 319 6.25 18.01 1.17
C ILE A 319 7.17 18.76 2.12
N GLU A 320 8.14 18.05 2.71
CA GLU A 320 9.13 18.61 3.63
C GLU A 320 10.54 18.45 3.01
N PRO A 321 10.99 19.42 2.19
CA PRO A 321 12.25 19.34 1.44
C PRO A 321 13.47 18.97 2.27
N GLU A 322 13.69 19.61 3.41
CA GLU A 322 14.83 19.31 4.28
C GLU A 322 14.85 17.88 4.83
N ARG A 323 13.68 17.22 4.88
CA ARG A 323 13.51 15.88 5.45
C ARG A 323 13.24 14.81 4.40
N ASP A 324 13.26 15.17 3.11
CA ASP A 324 13.12 14.21 2.00
C ASP A 324 11.86 13.32 2.17
N ARG A 325 10.71 13.97 2.46
CA ARG A 325 9.45 13.25 2.70
C ARG A 325 8.19 13.95 2.21
N LEU A 326 7.22 13.14 1.81
CA LEU A 326 5.81 13.50 1.64
C LEU A 326 5.03 13.01 2.87
N VAL A 327 4.19 13.85 3.45
CA VAL A 327 3.45 13.58 4.70
C VAL A 327 1.98 13.96 4.53
N LEU A 328 1.08 13.07 4.93
CA LEU A 328 -0.32 13.40 5.18
C LEU A 328 -0.54 13.72 6.65
N ASP A 329 -1.18 14.85 6.91
CA ASP A 329 -1.33 15.39 8.25
C ASP A 329 -2.67 16.10 8.43
N ARG A 330 -3.02 16.45 9.66
CA ARG A 330 -4.24 17.19 9.97
C ARG A 330 -4.02 18.26 11.04
N SER A 331 -4.89 19.26 11.02
CA SER A 331 -5.04 20.24 12.09
C SER A 331 -6.53 20.34 12.46
N PRO A 332 -6.90 20.39 13.75
CA PRO A 332 -6.03 20.06 14.88
C PRO A 332 -5.68 18.55 14.88
N ARG A 333 -4.60 18.20 15.58
CA ARG A 333 -4.32 16.80 15.95
C ARG A 333 -4.93 16.50 17.32
N ASP A 334 -5.19 15.23 17.59
CA ASP A 334 -5.66 14.83 18.92
C ASP A 334 -4.50 14.91 19.92
N GLY A 335 -4.55 15.90 20.81
CA GLY A 335 -3.60 16.05 21.93
C GLY A 335 -2.13 16.07 21.51
N ASP A 336 -1.29 15.37 22.29
CA ASP A 336 0.16 15.31 22.11
C ASP A 336 0.62 14.22 21.13
N LEU A 337 -0.28 13.72 20.26
CA LEU A 337 0.13 12.75 19.25
C LEU A 337 1.16 13.37 18.31
N PRO A 338 2.28 12.66 18.02
CA PRO A 338 3.20 13.11 17.00
C PRO A 338 2.47 13.27 15.66
N TYR A 339 3.06 14.02 14.72
CA TYR A 339 2.59 14.00 13.34
C TYR A 339 2.44 12.53 12.88
N ALA A 340 1.51 12.24 11.97
CA ALA A 340 1.19 10.88 11.56
C ALA A 340 2.37 10.26 10.77
N VAL A 341 3.42 9.82 11.48
CA VAL A 341 4.63 9.17 10.93
C VAL A 341 4.25 7.96 10.07
N GLU A 342 3.12 7.34 10.37
CA GLU A 342 2.59 6.20 9.64
C GLU A 342 2.03 6.56 8.24
N LEU A 343 1.82 7.86 7.97
CA LEU A 343 1.32 8.40 6.70
C LEU A 343 2.36 9.30 6.00
N GLU A 344 3.63 8.88 6.07
CA GLU A 344 4.73 9.52 5.34
C GLU A 344 5.38 8.57 4.32
N ARG A 345 6.05 9.17 3.33
CA ARG A 345 6.88 8.45 2.36
C ARG A 345 8.23 9.13 2.20
N PRO A 346 9.33 8.35 2.19
CA PRO A 346 10.62 8.87 1.84
C PRO A 346 10.65 9.18 0.34
N ILE A 347 11.15 10.36 -0.01
CA ILE A 347 11.28 10.86 -1.39
C ILE A 347 12.62 11.56 -1.54
N ARG A 348 13.27 11.48 -2.70
CA ARG A 348 14.50 12.24 -2.94
C ARG A 348 14.13 13.54 -3.63
N LEU A 349 14.42 14.67 -2.98
CA LEU A 349 14.06 16.00 -3.49
C LEU A 349 15.30 16.78 -3.89
N GLU A 350 15.27 17.33 -5.10
CA GLU A 350 16.33 18.21 -5.62
C GLU A 350 15.89 19.67 -5.49
N ASP A 351 16.84 20.56 -5.18
CA ASP A 351 16.57 21.99 -5.02
C ASP A 351 16.07 22.62 -6.33
N GLY A 352 14.95 23.34 -6.27
CA GLY A 352 14.36 24.00 -7.44
C GLY A 352 13.78 23.04 -8.51
N ALA A 353 13.78 21.73 -8.28
CA ALA A 353 13.13 20.78 -9.16
C ALA A 353 11.60 20.98 -9.15
N ARG A 354 10.97 20.67 -10.29
CA ARG A 354 9.51 20.69 -10.43
C ARG A 354 8.97 19.31 -10.08
N HIS A 355 7.99 19.29 -9.19
CA HIS A 355 7.31 18.08 -8.76
C HIS A 355 5.82 18.17 -9.08
N ARG A 356 5.24 17.11 -9.64
CA ARG A 356 3.81 17.02 -9.92
C ARG A 356 3.11 16.26 -8.80
N LEU A 357 2.22 16.94 -8.10
CA LEU A 357 1.38 16.38 -7.05
C LEU A 357 -0.02 16.13 -7.61
N THR A 358 -0.52 14.90 -7.47
CA THR A 358 -1.90 14.52 -7.82
C THR A 358 -2.59 13.98 -6.58
N VAL A 359 -3.81 14.43 -6.30
CA VAL A 359 -4.66 13.95 -5.20
C VAL A 359 -5.99 13.47 -5.78
N VAL A 360 -6.40 12.26 -5.44
CA VAL A 360 -7.75 11.75 -5.70
C VAL A 360 -8.50 11.69 -4.39
N LEU A 361 -9.64 12.38 -4.35
CA LEU A 361 -10.60 12.31 -3.26
C LEU A 361 -11.82 11.53 -3.74
N ASP A 362 -12.23 10.53 -2.96
CA ASP A 362 -13.52 9.87 -3.10
C ASP A 362 -14.17 9.75 -1.73
N THR A 363 -15.04 10.71 -1.40
CA THR A 363 -15.71 10.81 -0.10
C THR A 363 -14.69 10.87 1.05
N THR A 364 -14.47 9.76 1.75
CA THR A 364 -13.48 9.62 2.82
C THR A 364 -12.12 9.16 2.34
N ILE A 365 -11.97 8.65 1.12
CA ILE A 365 -10.71 8.14 0.58
C ILE A 365 -9.87 9.29 0.04
N CYS A 366 -8.59 9.30 0.39
CA CYS A 366 -7.59 10.20 -0.17
C CYS A 366 -6.40 9.37 -0.68
N LEU A 367 -6.12 9.49 -1.99
CA LEU A 367 -4.93 8.91 -2.63
C LEU A 367 -4.06 10.06 -3.12
N VAL A 368 -2.79 10.08 -2.75
CA VAL A 368 -1.84 11.11 -3.16
C VAL A 368 -0.72 10.47 -3.95
N TYR A 369 -0.38 11.07 -5.08
CA TYR A 369 0.73 10.68 -5.94
C TYR A 369 1.69 11.85 -6.14
N LEU A 370 2.98 11.58 -6.02
CA LEU A 370 4.05 12.54 -6.34
C LEU A 370 4.89 11.97 -7.49
N ASP A 371 5.04 12.76 -8.55
CA ASP A 371 5.84 12.49 -9.76
C ASP A 371 5.55 11.15 -10.44
N ASP A 372 4.32 10.64 -10.29
CA ASP A 372 3.92 9.30 -10.75
C ASP A 372 4.90 8.20 -10.29
N ARG A 373 5.44 8.36 -9.07
CA ARG A 373 6.45 7.46 -8.48
C ARG A 373 6.18 7.09 -7.03
N ILE A 374 5.52 7.97 -6.29
CA ILE A 374 5.29 7.81 -4.85
C ILE A 374 3.81 7.90 -4.58
N ALA A 375 3.25 6.94 -3.85
CA ALA A 375 1.87 6.97 -3.38
C ALA A 375 1.77 7.11 -1.84
N VAL A 376 0.75 7.83 -1.38
CA VAL A 376 0.24 7.80 0.01
C VAL A 376 -1.28 7.75 0.00
N SER A 377 -1.83 6.70 0.57
CA SER A 377 -3.26 6.50 0.73
C SER A 377 -3.65 6.69 2.20
N THR A 378 -4.82 7.26 2.44
CA THR A 378 -5.43 7.33 3.77
C THR A 378 -6.93 7.59 3.69
N ARG A 379 -7.56 7.74 4.86
CA ARG A 379 -8.91 8.26 4.98
C ARG A 379 -8.97 9.57 5.75
N PHE A 380 -9.95 10.38 5.37
CA PHE A 380 -10.34 11.65 5.97
C PHE A 380 -11.79 11.55 6.42
N TYR A 381 -12.00 11.52 7.73
CA TYR A 381 -13.31 11.31 8.33
C TYR A 381 -13.90 12.55 8.98
N ASP A 382 -13.11 13.31 9.74
CA ASP A 382 -13.60 14.39 10.59
C ASP A 382 -13.91 15.66 9.79
N HIS A 383 -13.25 15.88 8.65
CA HIS A 383 -13.48 17.03 7.76
C HIS A 383 -13.87 16.58 6.34
N ARG A 384 -15.15 16.21 6.16
CA ARG A 384 -15.66 15.72 4.87
C ARG A 384 -15.88 16.81 3.82
N GLU A 385 -16.03 18.06 4.25
CA GLU A 385 -16.22 19.22 3.40
C GLU A 385 -15.22 20.32 3.77
N GLY A 386 -14.94 21.22 2.82
CA GLY A 386 -14.09 22.37 3.06
C GLY A 386 -13.36 22.80 1.81
N ARG A 387 -12.49 23.80 1.96
CA ARG A 387 -11.78 24.45 0.86
C ARG A 387 -10.52 23.70 0.45
N LEU A 388 -10.13 23.91 -0.81
CA LEU A 388 -8.78 23.65 -1.28
C LEU A 388 -7.89 24.84 -0.93
N GLY A 389 -6.65 24.59 -0.55
CA GLY A 389 -5.64 25.63 -0.39
C GLY A 389 -4.26 25.16 -0.78
N MET A 390 -3.34 26.12 -0.82
CA MET A 390 -1.91 25.90 -0.98
C MET A 390 -1.17 26.69 0.08
N PHE A 391 -0.04 26.17 0.55
CA PHE A 391 0.72 26.80 1.61
C PHE A 391 2.23 26.65 1.44
N CYS A 392 2.93 27.56 2.11
CA CYS A 392 4.37 27.51 2.34
C CYS A 392 4.64 27.85 3.81
N LYS A 393 5.53 27.09 4.44
CA LYS A 393 5.98 27.26 5.81
C LYS A 393 7.50 27.37 5.83
N GLU A 394 8.00 28.48 6.37
CA GLU A 394 9.43 28.73 6.60
C GLU A 394 10.26 28.42 5.34
N GLY A 395 10.07 29.19 4.27
CA GLY A 395 10.78 29.00 2.99
C GLY A 395 10.09 29.61 1.78
N THR A 396 10.39 29.05 0.60
CA THR A 396 9.85 29.51 -0.69
C THR A 396 9.23 28.36 -1.47
N ALA A 397 8.06 28.62 -2.06
CA ALA A 397 7.37 27.65 -2.91
C ALA A 397 6.59 28.37 -4.00
N GLU A 398 6.53 27.73 -5.17
CA GLU A 398 5.73 28.15 -6.31
C GLU A 398 4.83 27.01 -6.76
N PHE A 399 3.61 27.33 -7.18
CA PHE A 399 2.61 26.39 -7.67
C PHE A 399 2.16 26.82 -9.07
N PHE A 400 1.97 25.86 -9.97
CA PHE A 400 1.65 26.07 -11.38
C PHE A 400 0.63 25.04 -11.86
N GLY A 401 -0.18 25.41 -12.85
CA GLY A 401 -1.00 24.45 -13.59
C GLY A 401 -1.99 23.70 -12.69
N MET A 402 -2.66 24.43 -11.79
CA MET A 402 -3.68 23.84 -10.92
C MET A 402 -4.86 23.35 -11.76
N GLU A 403 -5.17 22.07 -11.64
CA GLU A 403 -6.31 21.43 -12.27
C GLU A 403 -7.15 20.73 -11.22
N ILE A 404 -8.46 20.96 -11.27
CA ILE A 404 -9.44 20.26 -10.44
C ILE A 404 -10.46 19.64 -11.39
N HIS A 405 -10.69 18.35 -11.26
CA HIS A 405 -11.62 17.60 -12.08
C HIS A 405 -12.60 16.84 -11.17
N GLY A 406 -13.89 17.15 -11.29
CA GLY A 406 -14.97 16.34 -10.73
C GLY A 406 -15.34 15.17 -11.64
N GLU A 407 -16.21 14.29 -11.13
CA GLU A 407 -16.87 13.24 -11.92
C GLU A 407 -17.69 13.81 -13.09
#